data_AF-A0A9D6E857-F1
#
_entry.id   AF-A0A9D6E857-F1
#
_cell.length_a   1.000
_cell.length_b   1.000
_cell.length_c   1.000
_cell.angle_alpha   90.00
_cell.angle_beta   90.00
_cell.angle_gamma   90.00
#
_symmetry.space_group_name_H-M   'P 1'
#
loop_
_entity.id
_entity.type
_entity.pdbx_description
1 polymer ?
#
loop_
_entity_poly.entity_id
_entity_poly.type
_entity_poly.pdbx_seq_one_letter_code
_entity_poly.pdbx_strand_id
1 'polypeptide(L)'
;MPRAALLVALVAALHLAGNLTAQTSGLDRAAIARAVVARMALKPGEKVLFVGRPGVFDTLTAFIRQETQRAGGQDMGVYATGPGEPGDWHTPFTRGSRGASRAELAEYLGGVDLAVMMPGASTSDTAYAAMQDVLRTGRGRTIHFHWAGAYDLEGRPLRLTDRISQVYQRAIVDTDYQWLAGIQRRFEQAMRGQVVRVTTPAGTDLRFEIGNRPVTRMDGDASAARAAQARNLVDREVELPAGAIRVAPLERSVRGTIVFPPSWWGGTRVEGLVLSFDRGRVTGFQAPTGRDAVAAELGPADGPGRAFREFALGFNPLLAVPGDDPPWIPYYGYGAGVVRLSLGDNTELGGTVRGGYVRWNFFADATVTVGTQVWVKDGHLITP
;
A
#
# COMPACT_ATOMS: atom_id res chain seq x y z
N MET A 1 24.35 20.07 4.60
CA MET A 1 22.90 19.81 4.52
C MET A 1 22.71 18.31 4.30
N PRO A 2 22.49 17.50 5.36
CA PRO A 2 22.49 16.05 5.19
C PRO A 2 21.11 15.56 4.75
N ARG A 3 21.11 14.79 3.66
CA ARG A 3 19.98 14.03 3.12
C ARG A 3 19.56 12.98 4.16
N ALA A 4 18.34 13.06 4.66
CA ALA A 4 17.73 11.97 5.40
C ALA A 4 17.45 10.82 4.41
N ALA A 5 18.29 9.79 4.48
CA ALA A 5 18.11 8.56 3.73
C ALA A 5 16.82 7.87 4.21
N LEU A 6 15.96 7.54 3.26
CA LEU A 6 14.79 6.70 3.43
C LEU A 6 15.26 5.29 3.79
N LEU A 7 15.40 4.98 5.08
CA LEU A 7 15.76 3.65 5.56
C LEU A 7 14.49 2.78 5.60
N VAL A 8 14.00 2.39 4.42
CA VAL A 8 13.17 1.19 4.31
C VAL A 8 14.12 0.01 4.47
N ALA A 9 13.83 -0.87 5.43
CA ALA A 9 14.63 -2.04 5.75
C ALA A 9 14.83 -2.93 4.51
N LEU A 10 15.95 -2.72 3.83
CA LEU A 10 16.48 -3.56 2.77
C LEU A 10 17.55 -4.46 3.38
N VAL A 11 17.16 -5.56 4.01
CA VAL A 11 18.11 -6.64 4.34
C VAL A 11 17.48 -7.98 3.99
N ALA A 12 17.74 -8.39 2.75
CA ALA A 12 18.19 -9.71 2.33
C ALA A 12 17.95 -9.78 0.82
N ALA A 13 19.00 -9.89 0.01
CA ALA A 13 18.82 -9.93 -1.46
C ALA A 13 19.70 -10.96 -2.18
N LEU A 14 20.56 -11.73 -1.50
CA LEU A 14 21.42 -12.69 -2.19
C LEU A 14 21.14 -14.19 -1.92
N HIS A 15 20.21 -14.53 -1.03
CA HIS A 15 19.74 -15.93 -0.84
C HIS A 15 18.22 -16.11 -1.03
N LEU A 16 17.56 -15.13 -1.64
CA LEU A 16 16.10 -15.07 -1.76
C LEU A 16 15.54 -15.51 -3.11
N ALA A 17 16.27 -15.36 -4.22
CA ALA A 17 15.74 -15.64 -5.55
C ALA A 17 15.34 -17.12 -5.72
N GLY A 18 16.19 -18.07 -5.32
CA GLY A 18 15.89 -19.50 -5.43
C GLY A 18 14.71 -19.96 -4.56
N ASN A 19 14.58 -19.39 -3.36
CA ASN A 19 13.47 -19.69 -2.45
C ASN A 19 12.14 -19.10 -2.94
N LEU A 20 12.15 -17.90 -3.52
CA LEU A 20 10.96 -17.23 -4.08
C LEU A 20 10.40 -17.94 -5.32
N THR A 21 11.27 -18.46 -6.20
CA THR A 21 10.83 -19.19 -7.40
C THR A 21 10.09 -20.48 -7.03
N ALA A 22 10.56 -21.22 -6.03
CA ALA A 22 9.88 -22.42 -5.53
C ALA A 22 8.50 -22.08 -4.92
N GLN A 23 8.42 -20.99 -4.14
CA GLN A 23 7.23 -20.51 -3.42
C GLN A 23 6.11 -19.91 -4.31
N THR A 24 6.34 -19.88 -5.63
CA THR A 24 5.40 -19.34 -6.63
C THR A 24 5.15 -20.32 -7.78
N SER A 25 5.59 -21.57 -7.62
CA SER A 25 5.53 -22.60 -8.67
C SER A 25 4.10 -23.06 -8.97
N GLY A 26 3.21 -23.10 -7.97
CA GLY A 26 1.81 -23.52 -8.11
C GLY A 26 0.82 -22.42 -8.51
N LEU A 27 1.29 -21.24 -8.93
CA LEU A 27 0.41 -20.13 -9.28
C LEU A 27 -0.26 -20.30 -10.64
N ASP A 28 -1.57 -20.03 -10.72
CA ASP A 28 -2.29 -19.87 -11.98
C ASP A 28 -1.98 -18.49 -12.57
N ARG A 29 -0.85 -18.42 -13.27
CA ARG A 29 -0.34 -17.17 -13.88
C ARG A 29 -1.30 -16.61 -14.91
N ALA A 30 -2.05 -17.46 -15.62
CA ALA A 30 -3.00 -17.02 -16.62
C ALA A 30 -4.22 -16.37 -15.97
N ALA A 31 -4.76 -16.95 -14.89
CA ALA A 31 -5.84 -16.34 -14.12
C ALA A 31 -5.41 -15.02 -13.47
N ILE A 32 -4.22 -14.97 -12.86
CA ILE A 32 -3.66 -13.75 -12.28
C ILE A 32 -3.52 -12.67 -13.37
N ALA A 33 -2.97 -13.01 -14.54
CA ALA A 33 -2.78 -12.06 -15.62
C ALA A 33 -4.09 -11.45 -16.12
N ARG A 34 -5.10 -12.30 -16.36
CA ARG A 34 -6.45 -11.83 -16.74
C ARG A 34 -7.06 -10.93 -15.68
N ALA A 35 -6.92 -11.28 -14.40
CA ALA A 35 -7.45 -10.49 -13.30
C ALA A 35 -6.75 -9.11 -13.22
N VAL A 36 -5.42 -9.06 -13.29
CA VAL A 36 -4.65 -7.80 -13.28
C VAL A 36 -5.02 -6.92 -14.48
N VAL A 37 -5.07 -7.48 -15.71
CA VAL A 37 -5.42 -6.71 -16.91
C VAL A 37 -6.88 -6.23 -16.86
N ALA A 38 -7.81 -7.01 -16.30
CA ALA A 38 -9.19 -6.59 -16.11
C ALA A 38 -9.33 -5.38 -15.15
N ARG A 39 -8.35 -5.13 -14.27
CA ARG A 39 -8.32 -3.94 -13.39
C ARG A 39 -7.74 -2.71 -14.09
N MET A 40 -6.93 -2.88 -15.13
CA MET A 40 -6.40 -1.78 -15.95
C MET A 40 -7.50 -1.01 -16.69
N ALA A 41 -8.62 -1.69 -16.98
CA ALA A 41 -9.76 -1.16 -17.73
C ALA A 41 -9.32 -0.40 -18.99
N LEU A 42 -8.50 -1.08 -19.80
CA LEU A 42 -7.81 -0.48 -20.93
C LEU A 42 -8.80 0.00 -21.99
N LYS A 43 -8.48 1.17 -22.55
CA LYS A 43 -9.04 1.62 -23.83
C LYS A 43 -8.10 1.19 -24.97
N PRO A 44 -8.62 0.88 -26.16
CA PRO A 44 -7.78 0.54 -27.31
C PRO A 44 -6.71 1.61 -27.56
N GLY A 45 -5.46 1.17 -27.69
CA GLY A 45 -4.31 2.03 -27.97
C GLY A 45 -3.61 2.60 -26.73
N GLU A 46 -4.11 2.41 -25.51
CA GLU A 46 -3.41 2.89 -24.31
C GLU A 46 -2.03 2.23 -24.16
N LYS A 47 -1.02 3.06 -23.91
CA LYS A 47 0.39 2.65 -23.75
C LYS A 47 0.62 2.14 -22.34
N VAL A 48 0.96 0.86 -22.23
CA VAL A 48 1.18 0.18 -20.95
C VAL A 48 2.66 -0.16 -20.80
N LEU A 49 3.26 0.34 -19.72
CA LEU A 49 4.63 0.06 -19.36
C LEU A 49 4.69 -0.86 -18.14
N PHE A 50 5.69 -1.75 -18.10
CA PHE A 50 5.97 -2.56 -16.92
C PHE A 50 7.29 -2.12 -16.29
N VAL A 51 7.36 -2.17 -14.96
CA VAL A 51 8.62 -2.02 -14.22
C VAL A 51 8.77 -3.26 -13.38
N GLY A 52 9.81 -4.06 -13.60
CA GLY A 52 9.91 -5.39 -13.01
C GLY A 52 11.33 -5.81 -12.66
N ARG A 53 11.43 -6.69 -11.68
CA ARG A 53 12.68 -7.34 -11.29
C ARG A 53 12.82 -8.68 -12.01
N PRO A 54 13.89 -8.92 -12.78
CA PRO A 54 14.10 -10.19 -13.45
C PRO A 54 14.17 -11.38 -12.48
N GLY A 55 13.74 -12.56 -12.94
CA GLY A 55 13.82 -13.84 -12.25
C GLY A 55 12.46 -14.44 -11.87
N VAL A 56 11.93 -14.08 -10.70
CA VAL A 56 10.83 -14.83 -10.04
C VAL A 56 9.50 -14.73 -10.80
N PHE A 57 9.21 -13.55 -11.36
CA PHE A 57 7.90 -13.26 -11.96
C PHE A 57 7.95 -13.14 -13.49
N ASP A 58 9.05 -13.50 -14.14
CA ASP A 58 9.24 -13.33 -15.59
C ASP A 58 8.12 -13.97 -16.41
N THR A 59 7.76 -15.22 -16.09
CA THR A 59 6.64 -15.90 -16.74
C THR A 59 5.31 -15.17 -16.52
N LEU A 60 5.05 -14.66 -15.31
CA LEU A 60 3.82 -13.92 -15.02
C LEU A 60 3.79 -12.59 -15.78
N THR A 61 4.92 -11.89 -15.86
CA THR A 61 5.09 -10.67 -16.67
C THR A 61 4.78 -10.94 -18.13
N ALA A 62 5.25 -12.05 -18.69
CA ALA A 62 4.93 -12.44 -20.07
C ALA A 62 3.41 -12.66 -20.28
N PHE A 63 2.74 -13.36 -19.35
CA PHE A 63 1.28 -13.53 -19.41
C PHE A 63 0.54 -12.19 -19.34
N ILE A 64 0.90 -11.30 -18.41
CA ILE A 64 0.25 -9.99 -18.27
C ILE A 64 0.44 -9.15 -19.53
N ARG A 65 1.62 -9.16 -20.14
CA ARG A 65 1.90 -8.45 -21.40
C ARG A 65 1.07 -8.98 -22.56
N GLN A 66 0.95 -10.30 -22.68
CA GLN A 66 0.08 -10.92 -23.69
C GLN A 66 -1.39 -10.54 -23.49
N GLU A 67 -1.89 -10.62 -22.26
CA GLU A 67 -3.28 -10.22 -21.93
C GLU A 67 -3.51 -8.72 -22.15
N THR A 68 -2.50 -7.88 -21.91
CA THR A 68 -2.56 -6.43 -22.18
C THR A 68 -2.78 -6.16 -23.67
N GLN A 69 -2.05 -6.84 -24.54
CA GLN A 69 -2.24 -6.73 -25.99
C GLN A 69 -3.62 -7.24 -26.43
N ARG A 70 -4.09 -8.37 -25.86
CA ARG A 70 -5.43 -8.90 -26.13
C ARG A 70 -6.54 -7.93 -25.72
N ALA A 71 -6.33 -7.17 -24.64
CA ALA A 71 -7.23 -6.13 -24.18
C ALA A 71 -7.12 -4.81 -24.99
N GLY A 72 -6.30 -4.76 -26.04
CA GLY A 72 -6.14 -3.60 -26.92
C GLY A 72 -5.11 -2.58 -26.44
N GLY A 73 -4.35 -2.86 -25.37
CA GLY A 73 -3.24 -2.02 -24.93
C GLY A 73 -1.99 -2.17 -25.80
N GLN A 74 -1.20 -1.11 -25.90
CA GLN A 74 0.12 -1.13 -26.52
C GLN A 74 1.16 -1.50 -25.45
N ASP A 75 1.79 -2.66 -25.60
CA ASP A 75 2.88 -3.09 -24.73
C ASP A 75 4.16 -2.31 -25.03
N MET A 76 4.52 -1.41 -24.11
CA MET A 76 5.72 -0.58 -24.21
C MET A 76 6.98 -1.31 -23.76
N GLY A 77 6.88 -2.53 -23.24
CA GLY A 77 7.99 -3.32 -22.71
C GLY A 77 8.15 -3.21 -21.19
N VAL A 78 9.26 -3.74 -20.68
CA VAL A 78 9.57 -3.79 -19.25
C VAL A 78 10.87 -3.04 -18.96
N TYR A 79 10.85 -2.09 -18.01
CA TYR A 79 12.08 -1.60 -17.40
C TYR A 79 12.52 -2.54 -16.30
N ALA A 80 13.72 -3.08 -16.45
CA ALA A 80 14.34 -3.92 -15.46
C ALA A 80 14.86 -3.09 -14.27
N THR A 81 14.60 -3.55 -13.05
CA THR A 81 15.13 -2.96 -11.82
C THR A 81 16.47 -3.57 -11.38
N GLY A 82 17.04 -4.47 -12.20
CA GLY A 82 18.32 -5.13 -11.96
C GLY A 82 18.77 -5.92 -13.19
N PRO A 83 19.97 -6.54 -13.15
CA PRO A 83 20.52 -7.28 -14.29
C PRO A 83 19.79 -8.61 -14.52
N GLY A 84 19.94 -9.15 -15.72
CA GLY A 84 19.46 -10.49 -16.08
C GLY A 84 18.05 -10.49 -16.66
N GLU A 85 17.62 -9.35 -17.21
CA GLU A 85 16.33 -9.22 -17.86
C GLU A 85 16.20 -10.13 -19.10
N PRO A 86 15.05 -10.81 -19.27
CA PRO A 86 14.74 -11.52 -20.50
C PRO A 86 14.78 -10.60 -21.73
N GLY A 87 15.27 -11.12 -22.86
CA GLY A 87 15.44 -10.31 -24.07
C GLY A 87 14.13 -9.72 -24.63
N ASP A 88 13.01 -10.38 -24.40
CA ASP A 88 11.67 -9.95 -24.82
C ASP A 88 11.12 -8.76 -24.01
N TRP A 89 11.78 -8.37 -22.92
CA TRP A 89 11.47 -7.14 -22.16
C TRP A 89 11.82 -5.87 -22.95
N HIS A 90 12.74 -5.98 -23.91
CA HIS A 90 13.23 -4.85 -24.69
C HIS A 90 12.39 -4.58 -25.94
N THR A 91 11.75 -3.41 -25.99
CA THR A 91 11.06 -2.87 -27.16
C THR A 91 11.83 -1.67 -27.71
N PRO A 92 11.47 -1.11 -28.88
CA PRO A 92 12.03 0.17 -29.32
C PRO A 92 11.85 1.29 -28.27
N PHE A 93 10.78 1.25 -27.48
CA PHE A 93 10.52 2.22 -26.42
C PHE A 93 11.50 2.08 -25.25
N THR A 94 11.64 0.90 -24.65
CA THR A 94 12.58 0.72 -23.50
C THR A 94 14.05 0.85 -23.91
N ARG A 95 14.40 0.60 -25.18
CA ARG A 95 15.73 0.88 -25.70
C ARG A 95 16.01 2.38 -25.87
N GLY A 96 15.00 3.17 -26.22
CA GLY A 96 15.14 4.60 -26.52
C GLY A 96 15.50 5.49 -25.33
N SER A 97 15.39 4.97 -24.12
CA SER A 97 15.60 5.69 -22.85
C SER A 97 16.57 4.96 -21.92
N ARG A 98 17.29 3.96 -22.44
CA ARG A 98 18.25 3.18 -21.66
C ARG A 98 19.35 4.09 -21.11
N GLY A 99 19.56 4.06 -19.80
CA GLY A 99 20.58 4.89 -19.13
C GLY A 99 20.15 6.33 -18.88
N ALA A 100 18.92 6.73 -19.20
CA ALA A 100 18.38 8.04 -18.86
C ALA A 100 18.38 8.26 -17.34
N SER A 101 18.64 9.50 -16.93
CA SER A 101 18.44 9.94 -15.56
C SER A 101 16.95 9.92 -15.20
N ARG A 102 16.63 9.99 -13.90
CA ARG A 102 15.24 10.06 -13.42
C ARG A 102 14.43 11.19 -14.07
N ALA A 103 15.05 12.36 -14.27
CA ALA A 103 14.37 13.53 -14.84
C ALA A 103 14.07 13.35 -16.33
N GLU A 104 15.06 12.92 -17.11
CA GLU A 104 14.89 12.59 -18.54
C GLU A 104 13.87 11.47 -18.72
N LEU A 105 13.92 10.46 -17.84
CA LEU A 105 12.97 9.36 -17.87
C LEU A 105 11.56 9.82 -17.52
N ALA A 106 11.37 10.72 -16.56
CA ALA A 106 10.03 11.26 -16.24
C ALA A 106 9.44 12.03 -17.43
N GLU A 107 10.24 12.78 -18.18
CA GLU A 107 9.80 13.42 -19.42
C GLU A 107 9.41 12.36 -20.47
N TYR A 108 10.28 11.38 -20.70
CA TYR A 108 10.07 10.30 -21.66
C TYR A 108 8.82 9.45 -21.35
N LEU A 109 8.61 9.14 -20.08
CA LEU A 109 7.47 8.38 -19.58
C LEU A 109 6.17 9.21 -19.55
N GLY A 110 6.23 10.52 -19.78
CA GLY A 110 5.04 11.38 -19.83
C GLY A 110 4.02 11.01 -20.91
N GLY A 111 4.41 10.18 -21.88
CA GLY A 111 3.54 9.59 -22.90
C GLY A 111 3.02 8.18 -22.58
N VAL A 112 3.26 7.64 -21.38
CA VAL A 112 2.71 6.35 -20.92
C VAL A 112 1.37 6.58 -20.22
N ASP A 113 0.34 5.83 -20.62
CA ASP A 113 -1.00 5.97 -20.07
C ASP A 113 -1.14 5.23 -18.74
N LEU A 114 -0.57 4.03 -18.65
CA LEU A 114 -0.58 3.17 -17.47
C LEU A 114 0.78 2.51 -17.27
N ALA A 115 1.28 2.51 -16.04
CA ALA A 115 2.43 1.67 -15.68
C ALA A 115 2.06 0.64 -14.60
N VAL A 116 2.60 -0.58 -14.74
CA VAL A 116 2.42 -1.67 -13.77
C VAL A 116 3.75 -1.91 -13.08
N MET A 117 3.79 -1.62 -11.78
CA MET A 117 4.93 -1.93 -10.92
C MET A 117 4.80 -3.40 -10.51
N MET A 118 5.58 -4.25 -11.16
CA MET A 118 5.56 -5.70 -10.96
C MET A 118 6.16 -6.07 -9.59
N PRO A 119 5.86 -7.27 -9.07
CA PRO A 119 6.41 -7.70 -7.79
C PRO A 119 7.95 -7.63 -7.76
N GLY A 120 8.48 -7.01 -6.70
CA GLY A 120 9.90 -6.79 -6.52
C GLY A 120 10.41 -5.42 -7.01
N ALA A 121 9.62 -4.67 -7.79
CA ALA A 121 9.89 -3.27 -8.07
C ALA A 121 9.59 -2.39 -6.84
N SER A 122 10.34 -1.31 -6.69
CA SER A 122 10.34 -0.44 -5.52
C SER A 122 10.48 1.03 -5.90
N THR A 123 10.11 1.93 -4.99
CA THR A 123 10.23 3.39 -5.18
C THR A 123 11.67 3.88 -5.33
N SER A 124 12.67 3.06 -4.99
CA SER A 124 14.09 3.37 -5.23
C SER A 124 14.53 3.10 -6.66
N ASP A 125 13.76 2.34 -7.44
CA ASP A 125 14.09 2.04 -8.83
C ASP A 125 13.85 3.27 -9.71
N THR A 126 14.78 3.55 -10.63
CA THR A 126 14.77 4.82 -11.40
C THR A 126 13.49 4.98 -12.23
N ALA A 127 13.04 3.92 -12.91
CA ALA A 127 11.81 3.93 -13.69
C ALA A 127 10.54 4.09 -12.84
N TYR A 128 10.50 3.44 -11.67
CA TYR A 128 9.42 3.61 -10.70
C TYR A 128 9.38 5.07 -10.24
N ALA A 129 10.50 5.60 -9.76
CA ALA A 129 10.61 6.95 -9.24
C ALA A 129 10.29 8.02 -10.29
N ALA A 130 10.68 7.80 -11.55
CA ALA A 130 10.33 8.66 -12.67
C ALA A 130 8.82 8.64 -12.96
N MET A 131 8.18 7.47 -12.92
CA MET A 131 6.73 7.38 -13.08
C MET A 131 5.98 8.10 -11.94
N GLN A 132 6.49 8.03 -10.72
CA GLN A 132 5.95 8.80 -9.59
C GLN A 132 6.00 10.31 -9.85
N ASP A 133 7.02 10.80 -10.56
CA ASP A 133 7.08 12.21 -10.98
C ASP A 133 6.06 12.53 -12.08
N VAL A 134 5.83 11.62 -13.02
CA VAL A 134 4.76 11.75 -14.03
C VAL A 134 3.39 11.89 -13.36
N LEU A 135 3.07 11.01 -12.41
CA LEU A 135 1.79 11.03 -11.70
C LEU A 135 1.55 12.35 -10.94
N ARG A 136 2.61 12.94 -10.36
CA ARG A 136 2.55 14.25 -9.70
C ARG A 136 2.20 15.39 -10.66
N THR A 137 2.42 15.24 -11.96
CA THR A 137 1.96 16.20 -12.99
C THR A 137 0.47 16.06 -13.34
N GLY A 138 -0.25 15.14 -12.71
CA GLY A 138 -1.65 14.85 -13.04
C GLY A 138 -1.81 14.05 -14.33
N ARG A 139 -0.78 13.32 -14.75
CA ARG A 139 -0.81 12.46 -15.96
C ARG A 139 -0.56 11.01 -15.61
N GLY A 140 -1.08 10.11 -16.43
CA GLY A 140 -0.92 8.67 -16.25
C GLY A 140 -1.62 8.13 -15.00
N ARG A 141 -1.47 6.82 -14.82
CA ARG A 141 -1.94 6.04 -13.67
C ARG A 141 -1.04 4.83 -13.45
N THR A 142 -1.07 4.25 -12.26
CA THR A 142 -0.27 3.05 -11.94
C THR A 142 -1.09 1.95 -11.29
N ILE A 143 -0.67 0.72 -11.56
CA ILE A 143 -0.98 -0.44 -10.71
C ILE A 143 0.30 -0.81 -9.95
N HIS A 144 0.20 -0.89 -8.63
CA HIS A 144 1.21 -1.43 -7.74
C HIS A 144 0.88 -2.89 -7.48
N PHE A 145 1.48 -3.78 -8.26
CA PHE A 145 1.25 -5.21 -8.16
C PHE A 145 2.33 -5.84 -7.28
N HIS A 146 1.95 -6.21 -6.06
CA HIS A 146 2.90 -6.69 -5.05
C HIS A 146 2.66 -8.16 -4.72
N TRP A 147 3.75 -8.85 -4.39
CA TRP A 147 3.74 -10.20 -3.84
C TRP A 147 4.45 -10.19 -2.48
N ALA A 148 4.10 -9.24 -1.63
CA ALA A 148 4.73 -8.97 -0.34
C ALA A 148 3.71 -8.37 0.63
N GLY A 149 4.15 -8.02 1.84
CA GLY A 149 3.30 -7.37 2.84
C GLY A 149 2.54 -8.34 3.75
N ALA A 150 3.04 -9.55 3.94
CA ALA A 150 2.60 -10.42 5.04
C ALA A 150 3.34 -10.01 6.31
N TYR A 151 2.64 -9.89 7.43
CA TYR A 151 3.22 -9.51 8.72
C TYR A 151 2.73 -10.44 9.83
N ASP A 152 3.56 -10.66 10.85
CA ASP A 152 3.04 -11.16 12.13
C ASP A 152 2.23 -10.06 12.85
N LEU A 153 1.58 -10.41 13.97
CA LEU A 153 0.81 -9.45 14.76
C LEU A 153 1.68 -8.36 15.44
N GLU A 154 3.01 -8.52 15.47
CA GLU A 154 3.95 -7.49 15.95
C GLU A 154 4.40 -6.53 14.84
N GLY A 155 3.89 -6.71 13.61
CA GLY A 155 4.21 -5.89 12.44
C GLY A 155 5.54 -6.24 11.79
N ARG A 156 6.11 -7.43 12.05
CA ARG A 156 7.35 -7.89 11.41
C ARG A 156 7.04 -8.58 10.10
N PRO A 157 7.77 -8.30 9.01
CA PRO A 157 7.54 -8.96 7.73
C PRO A 157 7.74 -10.47 7.83
N LEU A 158 6.77 -11.23 7.33
CA LEU A 158 6.89 -12.67 7.18
C LEU A 158 7.53 -13.01 5.84
N ARG A 159 8.25 -14.14 5.83
CA ARG A 159 8.72 -14.74 4.58
C ARG A 159 7.51 -15.24 3.80
N LEU A 160 7.57 -15.07 2.48
CA LEU A 160 6.59 -15.69 1.60
C LEU A 160 6.68 -17.21 1.69
N THR A 161 5.53 -17.84 1.48
CA THR A 161 5.33 -19.29 1.47
C THR A 161 4.28 -19.61 0.41
N ASP A 162 4.16 -20.88 0.00
CA ASP A 162 3.09 -21.29 -0.93
C ASP A 162 1.70 -20.94 -0.39
N ARG A 163 1.49 -21.09 0.92
CA ARG A 163 0.24 -20.71 1.59
C ARG A 163 -0.07 -19.23 1.42
N ILE A 164 0.90 -18.35 1.69
CA ILE A 164 0.72 -16.89 1.52
C ILE A 164 0.50 -16.54 0.05
N SER A 165 1.28 -17.15 -0.86
CA SER A 165 1.13 -16.97 -2.30
C SER A 165 -0.27 -17.38 -2.81
N GLN A 166 -0.84 -18.47 -2.29
CA GLN A 166 -2.21 -18.89 -2.61
C GLN A 166 -3.25 -17.89 -2.10
N VAL A 167 -3.07 -17.31 -0.90
CA VAL A 167 -3.94 -16.23 -0.40
C VAL A 167 -3.90 -15.03 -1.33
N TYR A 168 -2.71 -14.61 -1.77
CA TYR A 168 -2.58 -13.46 -2.67
C TYR A 168 -3.18 -13.72 -4.04
N GLN A 169 -2.94 -14.89 -4.64
CA GLN A 169 -3.59 -15.28 -5.89
C GLN A 169 -5.11 -15.21 -5.75
N ARG A 170 -5.68 -15.85 -4.72
CA ARG A 170 -7.12 -15.83 -4.46
C ARG A 170 -7.65 -14.41 -4.29
N ALA A 171 -6.96 -13.55 -3.54
CA ALA A 171 -7.34 -12.16 -3.36
C ALA A 171 -7.23 -11.31 -4.65
N ILE A 172 -6.44 -11.71 -5.63
CA ILE A 172 -6.37 -11.03 -6.93
C ILE A 172 -7.47 -11.53 -7.86
N VAL A 173 -7.63 -12.86 -7.95
CA VAL A 173 -8.48 -13.52 -8.94
C VAL A 173 -9.95 -13.54 -8.50
N ASP A 174 -10.21 -13.83 -7.22
CA ASP A 174 -11.55 -14.18 -6.74
C ASP A 174 -12.23 -13.06 -5.95
N THR A 175 -11.57 -11.92 -5.73
CA THR A 175 -12.20 -10.78 -5.04
C THR A 175 -13.41 -10.28 -5.83
N ASP A 176 -14.53 -10.06 -5.14
CA ASP A 176 -15.66 -9.32 -5.70
C ASP A 176 -15.34 -7.82 -5.67
N TYR A 177 -14.76 -7.34 -6.78
CA TYR A 177 -14.36 -5.94 -6.91
C TYR A 177 -15.56 -4.98 -7.02
N GLN A 178 -16.73 -5.45 -7.47
CA GLN A 178 -17.93 -4.62 -7.52
C GLN A 178 -18.45 -4.36 -6.10
N TRP A 179 -18.54 -5.41 -5.29
CA TRP A 179 -18.86 -5.30 -3.87
C TRP A 179 -17.82 -4.45 -3.14
N LEU A 180 -16.52 -4.69 -3.38
CA LEU A 180 -15.43 -3.95 -2.72
C LEU A 180 -15.51 -2.44 -3.02
N ALA A 181 -15.73 -2.07 -4.28
CA ALA A 181 -15.92 -0.67 -4.66
C ALA A 181 -17.19 -0.08 -4.02
N GLY A 182 -18.27 -0.86 -3.95
CA GLY A 182 -19.52 -0.47 -3.31
C GLY A 182 -19.38 -0.18 -1.82
N ILE A 183 -18.77 -1.10 -1.06
CA ILE A 183 -18.59 -0.96 0.39
C ILE A 183 -17.64 0.21 0.72
N GLN A 184 -16.53 0.36 -0.01
CA GLN A 184 -15.60 1.47 0.22
C GLN A 184 -16.24 2.84 -0.07
N ARG A 185 -17.08 2.96 -1.11
CA ARG A 185 -17.85 4.20 -1.35
C ARG A 185 -18.83 4.50 -0.22
N ARG A 186 -19.57 3.50 0.26
CA ARG A 186 -20.51 3.68 1.38
C ARG A 186 -19.78 4.12 2.65
N PHE A 187 -18.64 3.50 2.95
CA PHE A 187 -17.84 3.88 4.11
C PHE A 187 -17.24 5.28 3.98
N GLU A 188 -16.72 5.64 2.80
CA GLU A 188 -16.28 7.02 2.53
C GLU A 188 -17.40 8.02 2.82
N GLN A 189 -18.61 7.77 2.31
CA GLN A 189 -19.78 8.63 2.52
C GLN A 189 -20.17 8.71 4.00
N ALA A 190 -20.17 7.58 4.71
CA ALA A 190 -20.50 7.56 6.14
C ALA A 190 -19.53 8.41 6.97
N MET A 191 -18.24 8.41 6.63
CA MET A 191 -17.25 9.25 7.32
C MET A 191 -17.45 10.75 7.10
N ARG A 192 -18.13 11.17 6.02
CA ARG A 192 -18.33 12.60 5.73
C ARG A 192 -19.25 13.23 6.78
N GLY A 193 -18.76 14.30 7.41
CA GLY A 193 -19.50 15.04 8.45
C GLY A 193 -19.67 14.28 9.77
N GLN A 194 -18.95 13.17 9.97
CA GLN A 194 -19.02 12.36 11.17
C GLN A 194 -17.65 12.23 11.84
N VAL A 195 -17.67 12.01 13.15
CA VAL A 195 -16.50 11.59 13.90
C VAL A 195 -16.28 10.10 13.68
N VAL A 196 -15.06 9.73 13.29
CA VAL A 196 -14.59 8.35 13.28
C VAL A 196 -13.93 8.09 14.63
N ARG A 197 -14.33 7.01 15.30
CA ARG A 197 -13.75 6.52 16.55
C ARG A 197 -13.19 5.12 16.35
N VAL A 198 -11.94 4.92 16.75
CA VAL A 198 -11.26 3.63 16.73
C VAL A 198 -10.93 3.23 18.16
N THR A 199 -11.37 2.04 18.58
CA THR A 199 -11.07 1.51 19.91
C THR A 199 -10.48 0.11 19.84
N THR A 200 -9.68 -0.29 20.83
CA THR A 200 -9.23 -1.69 21.00
C THR A 200 -9.45 -2.16 22.43
N PRO A 201 -9.55 -3.48 22.70
CA PRO A 201 -9.58 -4.01 24.06
C PRO A 201 -8.38 -3.58 24.92
N ALA A 202 -7.22 -3.38 24.30
CA ALA A 202 -6.01 -2.90 24.98
C ALA A 202 -6.07 -1.42 25.42
N GLY A 203 -7.12 -0.67 25.03
CA GLY A 203 -7.35 0.70 25.50
C GLY A 203 -7.01 1.79 24.48
N THR A 204 -6.80 1.46 23.20
CA THR A 204 -6.86 2.49 22.15
C THR A 204 -8.24 3.13 22.18
N ASP A 205 -8.29 4.47 22.11
CA ASP A 205 -9.50 5.26 21.89
C ASP A 205 -9.08 6.54 21.16
N LEU A 206 -9.14 6.51 19.85
CA LEU A 206 -8.73 7.60 18.97
C LEU A 206 -9.96 8.13 18.23
N ARG A 207 -10.10 9.45 18.16
CA ARG A 207 -11.18 10.12 17.42
C ARG A 207 -10.62 11.13 16.44
N PHE A 208 -11.25 11.23 15.27
CA PHE A 208 -10.87 12.20 14.24
C PHE A 208 -12.02 12.44 13.26
N GLU A 209 -11.86 13.47 12.43
CA GLU A 209 -12.74 13.80 11.32
C GLU A 209 -11.93 13.88 10.03
N ILE A 210 -12.58 13.61 8.89
CA ILE A 210 -11.92 13.67 7.57
C ILE A 210 -12.28 14.93 6.77
N GLY A 211 -13.35 15.64 7.15
CA GLY A 211 -13.88 16.77 6.38
C GLY A 211 -14.03 16.44 4.89
N ASN A 212 -13.47 17.30 4.04
CA ASN A 212 -13.46 17.13 2.58
C ASN A 212 -12.16 16.51 2.03
N ARG A 213 -11.29 15.94 2.90
CA ARG A 213 -10.02 15.31 2.48
C ARG A 213 -10.25 14.28 1.36
N PRO A 214 -9.30 14.14 0.42
CA PRO A 214 -9.33 13.03 -0.51
C PRO A 214 -9.24 11.71 0.24
N VAL A 215 -10.08 10.76 -0.16
CA VAL A 215 -10.15 9.42 0.42
C VAL A 215 -9.78 8.47 -0.70
N THR A 216 -8.71 7.72 -0.49
CA THR A 216 -8.17 6.81 -1.49
C THR A 216 -8.82 5.44 -1.29
N ARG A 217 -9.49 4.97 -2.33
CA ARG A 217 -10.19 3.68 -2.36
C ARG A 217 -9.36 2.65 -3.12
N MET A 218 -8.70 1.72 -2.44
CA MET A 218 -8.06 0.57 -3.08
C MET A 218 -9.11 -0.48 -3.39
N ASP A 219 -9.96 -0.18 -4.37
CA ASP A 219 -11.09 -1.00 -4.82
C ASP A 219 -10.79 -1.76 -6.13
N GLY A 220 -9.56 -1.66 -6.64
CA GLY A 220 -9.09 -2.33 -7.85
C GLY A 220 -9.40 -1.63 -9.16
N ASP A 221 -10.17 -0.54 -9.19
CA ASP A 221 -10.43 0.20 -10.44
C ASP A 221 -9.20 1.03 -10.83
N ALA A 222 -8.38 0.57 -11.77
CA ALA A 222 -7.23 1.33 -12.28
C ALA A 222 -7.54 1.98 -13.64
N SER A 223 -8.79 2.38 -13.88
CA SER A 223 -9.22 2.99 -15.14
C SER A 223 -8.74 4.43 -15.31
N ALA A 224 -8.67 4.87 -16.57
CA ALA A 224 -8.45 6.28 -16.92
C ALA A 224 -9.52 7.20 -16.32
N ALA A 225 -10.77 6.72 -16.23
CA ALA A 225 -11.90 7.49 -15.73
C ALA A 225 -11.75 7.82 -14.24
N ARG A 226 -11.31 6.84 -13.43
CA ARG A 226 -10.94 7.10 -12.04
C ARG A 226 -9.76 8.05 -11.93
N ALA A 227 -8.68 7.81 -12.67
CA ALA A 227 -7.47 8.64 -12.61
C ALA A 227 -7.76 10.11 -12.96
N ALA A 228 -8.71 10.37 -13.86
CA ALA A 228 -9.17 11.73 -14.19
C ALA A 228 -9.84 12.46 -13.03
N GLN A 229 -10.36 11.74 -12.03
CA GLN A 229 -11.00 12.29 -10.82
C GLN A 229 -10.05 12.37 -9.62
N ALA A 230 -8.80 11.92 -9.78
CA ALA A 230 -7.83 11.86 -8.70
C ALA A 230 -7.52 13.24 -8.12
N ARG A 231 -7.59 13.36 -6.79
CA ARG A 231 -7.35 14.61 -6.07
C ARG A 231 -5.97 14.66 -5.40
N ASN A 232 -5.32 13.52 -5.28
CA ASN A 232 -3.96 13.38 -4.78
C ASN A 232 -3.17 12.37 -5.65
N LEU A 233 -1.91 12.14 -5.29
CA LEU A 233 -1.05 11.20 -6.00
C LEU A 233 -1.64 9.78 -5.96
N VAL A 234 -1.99 9.31 -4.77
CA VAL A 234 -2.39 7.92 -4.52
C VAL A 234 -3.73 7.57 -5.18
N ASP A 235 -4.60 8.53 -5.45
CA ASP A 235 -5.85 8.30 -6.19
C ASP A 235 -5.61 7.88 -7.66
N ARG A 236 -4.41 8.17 -8.21
CA ARG A 236 -3.97 7.69 -9.53
C ARG A 236 -3.33 6.29 -9.48
N GLU A 237 -3.22 5.72 -8.29
CA GLU A 237 -2.57 4.45 -8.03
C GLU A 237 -3.59 3.44 -7.53
N VAL A 238 -3.41 2.19 -7.94
CA VAL A 238 -4.17 1.06 -7.44
C VAL A 238 -3.23 -0.03 -7.00
N GLU A 239 -3.41 -0.52 -5.79
CA GLU A 239 -2.66 -1.67 -5.29
C GLU A 239 -3.43 -2.96 -5.56
N LEU A 240 -2.71 -3.99 -6.02
CA LEU A 240 -3.22 -5.35 -6.18
C LEU A 240 -2.36 -6.34 -5.37
N PRO A 241 -2.96 -7.21 -4.54
CA PRO A 241 -4.38 -7.27 -4.15
C PRO A 241 -5.01 -5.96 -3.64
N ALA A 242 -6.27 -5.71 -3.99
CA ALA A 242 -7.02 -4.52 -3.53
C ALA A 242 -7.68 -4.78 -2.15
N GLY A 243 -8.03 -3.73 -1.40
CA GLY A 243 -8.82 -3.94 -0.17
C GLY A 243 -8.97 -2.77 0.79
N ALA A 244 -8.00 -1.86 0.88
CA ALA A 244 -8.04 -0.80 1.88
C ALA A 244 -8.70 0.50 1.39
N ILE A 245 -9.39 1.17 2.31
CA ILE A 245 -9.62 2.61 2.21
C ILE A 245 -8.56 3.35 3.03
N ARG A 246 -8.08 4.49 2.56
CA ARG A 246 -6.99 5.27 3.18
C ARG A 246 -7.33 6.75 3.19
N VAL A 247 -7.05 7.43 4.29
CA VAL A 247 -7.26 8.88 4.42
C VAL A 247 -6.29 9.48 5.42
N ALA A 248 -5.78 10.67 5.12
CA ALA A 248 -5.16 11.54 6.12
C ALA A 248 -6.27 12.35 6.81
N PRO A 249 -6.57 12.12 8.10
CA PRO A 249 -7.58 12.91 8.80
C PRO A 249 -7.22 14.41 8.85
N LEU A 250 -8.19 15.25 9.21
CA LEU A 250 -7.92 16.64 9.54
C LEU A 250 -6.99 16.67 10.77
N GLU A 251 -5.79 17.21 10.60
CA GLU A 251 -4.70 17.08 11.58
C GLU A 251 -5.16 17.56 12.96
N ARG A 252 -5.83 18.72 13.02
CA ARG A 252 -6.29 19.32 14.28
C ARG A 252 -7.47 18.58 14.95
N SER A 253 -8.08 17.62 14.28
CA SER A 253 -9.22 16.84 14.81
C SER A 253 -8.79 15.60 15.58
N VAL A 254 -7.60 15.05 15.30
CA VAL A 254 -7.15 13.78 15.87
C VAL A 254 -6.83 13.95 17.36
N ARG A 255 -7.52 13.21 18.22
CA ARG A 255 -7.36 13.24 19.69
C ARG A 255 -7.57 11.86 20.30
N GLY A 256 -6.94 11.63 21.44
CA GLY A 256 -7.11 10.41 22.22
C GLY A 256 -5.82 9.62 22.34
N THR A 257 -5.90 8.31 22.37
CA THR A 257 -4.77 7.45 22.72
C THR A 257 -4.66 6.27 21.78
N ILE A 258 -3.44 5.90 21.40
CA ILE A 258 -3.12 4.65 20.72
C ILE A 258 -2.32 3.77 21.67
N VAL A 259 -2.83 2.59 21.98
CA VAL A 259 -2.14 1.53 22.73
C VAL A 259 -1.65 0.49 21.72
N PHE A 260 -0.34 0.35 21.61
CA PHE A 260 0.28 -0.51 20.61
C PHE A 260 0.39 -1.95 21.12
N PRO A 261 0.13 -2.96 20.28
CA PRO A 261 0.61 -4.31 20.58
C PRO A 261 2.14 -4.32 20.68
N PRO A 262 2.75 -5.42 21.20
CA PRO A 262 4.19 -5.60 21.12
C PRO A 262 4.69 -5.32 19.69
N SER A 263 5.68 -4.45 19.57
CA SER A 263 6.10 -3.92 18.27
C SER A 263 7.59 -3.56 18.27
N TRP A 264 8.15 -3.25 17.10
CA TRP A 264 9.59 -3.04 16.94
C TRP A 264 9.92 -1.59 16.57
N TRP A 265 10.74 -0.93 17.37
CA TRP A 265 11.14 0.47 17.21
C TRP A 265 12.66 0.56 17.20
N GLY A 266 13.25 1.15 16.15
CA GLY A 266 14.71 1.20 15.99
C GLY A 266 15.42 -0.16 16.14
N GLY A 267 14.76 -1.28 15.77
CA GLY A 267 15.30 -2.63 15.93
C GLY A 267 15.18 -3.22 17.34
N THR A 268 14.54 -2.53 18.29
CA THR A 268 14.27 -2.99 19.65
C THR A 268 12.81 -3.36 19.82
N ARG A 269 12.54 -4.49 20.50
CA ARG A 269 11.16 -4.88 20.87
C ARG A 269 10.66 -3.95 21.97
N VAL A 270 9.46 -3.43 21.79
CA VAL A 270 8.78 -2.49 22.67
C VAL A 270 7.47 -3.11 23.12
N GLU A 271 7.18 -3.00 24.41
CA GLU A 271 5.95 -3.51 25.02
C GLU A 271 5.29 -2.42 25.87
N GLY A 272 3.96 -2.44 25.92
CA GLY A 272 3.18 -1.47 26.69
C GLY A 272 3.28 -0.03 26.18
N LEU A 273 3.58 0.16 24.89
CA LEU A 273 3.66 1.50 24.31
C LEU A 273 2.28 2.12 24.21
N VAL A 274 2.14 3.31 24.79
CA VAL A 274 0.94 4.14 24.69
C VAL A 274 1.34 5.54 24.25
N LEU A 275 0.74 6.01 23.16
CA LEU A 275 0.91 7.37 22.63
C LEU A 275 -0.35 8.19 22.88
N SER A 276 -0.22 9.35 23.51
CA SER A 276 -1.30 10.32 23.68
C SER A 276 -1.28 11.36 22.57
N PHE A 277 -2.43 11.61 21.96
CA PHE A 277 -2.60 12.55 20.85
C PHE A 277 -3.48 13.73 21.24
N ASP A 278 -2.99 14.93 20.90
CA ASP A 278 -3.81 16.13 20.82
C ASP A 278 -3.55 16.86 19.50
N ARG A 279 -4.64 17.25 18.82
CA ARG A 279 -4.59 17.97 17.54
C ARG A 279 -3.63 17.34 16.53
N GLY A 280 -3.64 16.01 16.45
CA GLY A 280 -2.84 15.23 15.51
C GLY A 280 -1.37 15.08 15.85
N ARG A 281 -0.96 15.47 17.06
CA ARG A 281 0.42 15.31 17.51
C ARG A 281 0.51 14.50 18.80
N VAL A 282 1.58 13.73 18.92
CA VAL A 282 1.96 13.03 20.14
C VAL A 282 2.35 14.06 21.20
N THR A 283 1.56 14.19 22.26
CA THR A 283 1.83 15.07 23.41
C THR A 283 2.62 14.38 24.52
N GLY A 284 2.58 13.05 24.56
CA GLY A 284 3.29 12.23 25.53
C GLY A 284 3.26 10.76 25.15
N PHE A 285 4.14 9.98 25.77
CA PHE A 285 4.12 8.53 25.64
C PHE A 285 4.69 7.83 26.87
N GLN A 286 4.24 6.60 27.08
CA GLN A 286 4.82 5.64 28.01
C GLN A 286 5.22 4.38 27.25
N ALA A 287 6.31 3.74 27.69
CA ALA A 287 6.78 2.48 27.15
C ALA A 287 7.62 1.82 28.25
N PRO A 288 7.03 0.92 29.07
CA PRO A 288 7.77 0.22 30.13
C PRO A 288 9.02 -0.49 29.61
N THR A 289 8.94 -1.04 28.40
CA THR A 289 10.05 -1.70 27.71
C THR A 289 10.39 -0.96 26.43
N GLY A 290 11.68 -0.65 26.19
CA GLY A 290 12.17 -0.07 24.94
C GLY A 290 11.88 1.43 24.74
N ARG A 291 11.65 2.18 25.83
CA ARG A 291 11.34 3.63 25.81
C ARG A 291 12.32 4.46 24.99
N ASP A 292 13.62 4.22 25.13
CA ASP A 292 14.65 5.03 24.47
C ASP A 292 14.64 4.83 22.96
N ALA A 293 14.33 3.61 22.49
CA ALA A 293 14.17 3.33 21.07
C ALA A 293 12.95 4.07 20.48
N VAL A 294 11.83 4.11 21.21
CA VAL A 294 10.65 4.90 20.84
C VAL A 294 10.99 6.39 20.80
N ALA A 295 11.67 6.91 21.83
CA ALA A 295 12.07 8.32 21.90
C ALA A 295 12.95 8.73 20.71
N ALA A 296 13.94 7.89 20.39
CA ALA A 296 14.87 8.11 19.30
C ALA A 296 14.16 8.11 17.93
N GLU A 297 13.25 7.16 17.70
CA GLU A 297 12.53 7.07 16.42
C GLU A 297 11.47 8.18 16.25
N LEU A 298 10.71 8.51 17.30
CA LEU A 298 9.74 9.62 17.26
C LEU A 298 10.43 10.97 17.02
N GLY A 299 11.65 11.13 17.51
CA GLY A 299 12.44 12.35 17.35
C GLY A 299 11.82 13.57 18.05
N PRO A 300 12.09 14.79 17.55
CA PRO A 300 11.70 16.03 18.22
C PRO A 300 10.19 16.24 18.23
N ALA A 301 9.69 17.04 19.18
CA ALA A 301 8.26 17.30 19.41
C ALA A 301 7.49 17.77 18.15
N ASP A 302 8.14 18.62 17.36
CA ASP A 302 7.66 19.22 16.12
C ASP A 302 7.99 18.38 14.87
N GLY A 303 8.74 17.28 15.02
CA GLY A 303 9.11 16.37 13.96
C GLY A 303 7.95 15.54 13.40
N PRO A 304 8.06 15.02 12.17
CA PRO A 304 7.03 14.18 11.54
C PRO A 304 6.75 12.90 12.31
N GLY A 305 7.75 12.33 13.01
CA GLY A 305 7.58 11.11 13.81
C GLY A 305 6.49 11.20 14.88
N ARG A 306 6.15 12.42 15.30
CA ARG A 306 5.09 12.68 16.29
C ARG A 306 3.77 13.15 15.70
N ALA A 307 3.61 13.12 14.39
CA ALA A 307 2.36 13.50 13.74
C ALA A 307 1.56 12.27 13.31
N PHE A 308 0.24 12.34 13.45
CA PHE A 308 -0.66 11.34 12.90
C PHE A 308 -0.71 11.45 11.37
N ARG A 309 -0.47 10.34 10.68
CA ARG A 309 -0.39 10.30 9.21
C ARG A 309 -1.71 9.89 8.57
N GLU A 310 -2.17 8.69 8.91
CA GLU A 310 -3.16 7.97 8.11
C GLU A 310 -4.01 7.09 9.01
N PHE A 311 -5.31 7.11 8.71
CA PHE A 311 -6.22 6.02 9.03
C PHE A 311 -6.43 5.20 7.77
N ALA A 312 -6.28 3.88 7.89
CA ALA A 312 -6.71 2.95 6.86
C ALA A 312 -7.56 1.82 7.45
N LEU A 313 -8.51 1.33 6.68
CA LEU A 313 -9.34 0.18 7.03
C LEU A 313 -9.42 -0.78 5.84
N GLY A 314 -9.06 -2.03 6.07
CA GLY A 314 -9.21 -3.11 5.09
C GLY A 314 -10.64 -3.61 4.99
N PHE A 315 -11.07 -3.88 3.76
CA PHE A 315 -12.40 -4.40 3.41
C PHE A 315 -12.35 -5.72 2.63
N ASN A 316 -11.19 -6.21 2.20
CA ASN A 316 -11.14 -7.42 1.38
C ASN A 316 -11.32 -8.68 2.24
N PRO A 317 -12.42 -9.43 2.10
CA PRO A 317 -12.68 -10.62 2.92
C PRO A 317 -11.68 -11.75 2.64
N LEU A 318 -11.07 -11.80 1.44
CA LEU A 318 -10.09 -12.82 1.08
C LEU A 318 -8.70 -12.55 1.68
N LEU A 319 -8.51 -11.37 2.28
CA LEU A 319 -7.30 -10.96 2.98
C LEU A 319 -7.54 -10.82 4.49
N ALA A 320 -8.71 -11.22 5.01
CA ALA A 320 -8.97 -11.21 6.45
C ALA A 320 -7.88 -12.00 7.21
N VAL A 321 -7.61 -11.61 8.46
CA VAL A 321 -6.68 -12.35 9.32
C VAL A 321 -7.15 -13.81 9.40
N PRO A 322 -6.36 -14.78 8.89
CA PRO A 322 -6.77 -16.17 8.88
C PRO A 322 -6.70 -16.74 10.30
N GLY A 323 -7.53 -17.76 10.56
CA GLY A 323 -7.48 -18.54 11.81
C GLY A 323 -6.30 -19.51 11.89
N ASP A 324 -5.17 -19.16 11.26
CA ASP A 324 -3.92 -19.91 11.36
C ASP A 324 -3.35 -19.73 12.79
N ASP A 325 -2.50 -20.66 13.26
CA ASP A 325 -1.80 -20.55 14.54
C ASP A 325 -0.27 -20.65 14.31
N PRO A 326 0.50 -19.56 14.50
CA PRO A 326 0.04 -18.21 14.89
C PRO A 326 -0.70 -17.48 13.74
N PRO A 327 -1.61 -16.55 14.06
CA PRO A 327 -2.26 -15.71 13.06
C PRO A 327 -1.29 -14.70 12.45
N TRP A 328 -1.63 -14.19 11.26
CA TRP A 328 -0.83 -13.21 10.54
C TRP A 328 -1.71 -12.21 9.78
N ILE A 329 -1.15 -11.07 9.40
CA ILE A 329 -1.84 -10.00 8.68
C ILE A 329 -1.51 -10.10 7.19
N PRO A 330 -2.50 -10.40 6.34
CA PRO A 330 -2.28 -10.41 4.90
C PRO A 330 -2.15 -9.00 4.31
N TYR A 331 -1.27 -8.91 3.32
CA TYR A 331 -1.10 -7.81 2.38
C TYR A 331 -1.31 -6.41 2.95
N TYR A 332 -0.29 -5.89 3.64
CA TYR A 332 -0.27 -4.51 4.17
C TYR A 332 -1.52 -4.13 4.99
N GLY A 333 -2.22 -5.12 5.57
CA GLY A 333 -3.44 -4.91 6.36
C GLY A 333 -4.69 -4.57 5.53
N TYR A 334 -4.80 -5.09 4.30
CA TYR A 334 -5.93 -4.80 3.40
C TYR A 334 -7.14 -5.71 3.66
N GLY A 335 -6.94 -6.70 4.54
CA GLY A 335 -7.95 -7.61 5.04
C GLY A 335 -9.11 -6.93 5.73
N ALA A 336 -10.30 -7.47 5.50
CA ALA A 336 -11.53 -7.10 6.18
C ALA A 336 -11.30 -6.94 7.69
N GLY A 337 -11.54 -5.73 8.20
CA GLY A 337 -11.49 -5.40 9.63
C GLY A 337 -10.12 -5.02 10.18
N VAL A 338 -9.04 -5.16 9.41
CA VAL A 338 -7.71 -4.72 9.83
C VAL A 338 -7.61 -3.20 9.71
N VAL A 339 -7.26 -2.54 10.81
CA VAL A 339 -7.06 -1.08 10.86
C VAL A 339 -5.57 -0.76 10.81
N ARG A 340 -5.19 0.32 10.11
CA ARG A 340 -3.89 0.96 10.27
C ARG A 340 -4.02 2.34 10.87
N LEU A 341 -3.23 2.60 11.91
CA LEU A 341 -3.04 3.92 12.51
C LEU A 341 -1.56 4.29 12.38
N SER A 342 -1.27 5.22 11.49
CA SER A 342 0.09 5.47 11.03
C SER A 342 0.64 6.80 11.52
N LEU A 343 1.97 6.92 11.62
CA LEU A 343 2.68 8.16 11.98
C LEU A 343 3.47 8.70 10.78
N GLY A 344 3.69 10.01 10.75
CA GLY A 344 4.62 10.64 9.80
C GLY A 344 4.01 11.58 8.76
N ASP A 345 4.80 11.78 7.70
CA ASP A 345 4.44 12.54 6.50
C ASP A 345 3.09 12.07 5.97
N ASN A 346 2.21 12.93 5.50
CA ASN A 346 0.93 12.52 4.92
C ASN A 346 0.60 13.25 3.62
N THR A 347 1.61 13.82 2.97
CA THR A 347 1.45 14.61 1.74
C THR A 347 0.90 13.80 0.57
N GLU A 348 1.26 12.51 0.45
CA GLU A 348 0.75 11.64 -0.63
C GLU A 348 -0.78 11.48 -0.55
N LEU A 349 -1.35 11.50 0.67
CA LEU A 349 -2.78 11.40 0.95
C LEU A 349 -3.47 12.76 0.96
N GLY A 350 -2.77 13.82 0.54
CA GLY A 350 -3.29 15.19 0.52
C GLY A 350 -3.29 15.90 1.88
N GLY A 351 -2.54 15.42 2.87
CA GLY A 351 -2.32 16.10 4.15
C GLY A 351 -1.19 17.14 4.13
N THR A 352 -0.92 17.76 5.27
CA THR A 352 0.04 18.88 5.41
C THR A 352 1.33 18.54 6.17
N VAL A 353 1.39 17.36 6.79
CA VAL A 353 2.57 16.89 7.52
C VAL A 353 3.64 16.47 6.52
N ARG A 354 4.84 17.04 6.67
CA ARG A 354 6.00 16.79 5.82
C ARG A 354 7.15 16.21 6.62
N GLY A 355 8.07 15.55 5.93
CA GLY A 355 9.38 15.17 6.47
C GLY A 355 9.78 13.73 6.14
N GLY A 356 9.05 13.06 5.25
CA GLY A 356 9.42 11.76 4.67
C GLY A 356 9.35 10.56 5.62
N TYR A 357 9.27 10.76 6.94
CA TYR A 357 9.09 9.67 7.90
C TYR A 357 7.71 9.02 7.71
N VAL A 358 7.66 7.70 7.72
CA VAL A 358 6.43 6.90 7.57
C VAL A 358 6.52 5.70 8.49
N ARG A 359 5.47 5.48 9.29
CA ARG A 359 5.34 4.26 10.09
C ARG A 359 3.91 3.74 10.05
N TRP A 360 3.74 2.51 9.56
CA TRP A 360 2.47 1.80 9.61
C TRP A 360 2.39 0.95 10.87
N ASN A 361 1.22 0.94 11.50
CA ASN A 361 0.94 0.09 12.65
C ASN A 361 -0.42 -0.56 12.44
N PHE A 362 -0.48 -1.87 12.67
CA PHE A 362 -1.64 -2.70 12.34
C PHE A 362 -2.39 -3.07 13.62
N PHE A 363 -3.72 -3.03 13.53
CA PHE A 363 -4.64 -3.38 14.61
C PHE A 363 -5.64 -4.37 14.05
N ALA A 364 -5.49 -5.63 14.45
CA ALA A 364 -6.32 -6.75 13.98
C ALA A 364 -7.57 -6.99 14.84
N ASP A 365 -7.72 -6.27 15.95
CA ASP A 365 -8.76 -6.41 16.96
C ASP A 365 -9.54 -5.10 17.22
N ALA A 366 -9.43 -4.14 16.30
CA ALA A 366 -10.03 -2.84 16.46
C ALA A 366 -11.55 -2.84 16.22
N THR A 367 -12.26 -1.99 16.95
CA THR A 367 -13.63 -1.58 16.68
C THR A 367 -13.61 -0.19 16.05
N VAL A 368 -14.34 -0.01 14.94
CA VAL A 368 -14.45 1.27 14.22
C VAL A 368 -15.90 1.70 14.20
N THR A 369 -16.16 2.88 14.75
CA THR A 369 -17.46 3.53 14.76
C THR A 369 -17.40 4.83 13.97
N VAL A 370 -18.42 5.10 13.15
CA VAL A 370 -18.59 6.34 12.40
C VAL A 370 -19.91 6.98 12.83
N GLY A 371 -19.84 8.13 13.51
CA GLY A 371 -20.99 8.68 14.20
C GLY A 371 -21.50 7.69 15.26
N THR A 372 -22.69 7.15 15.05
CA THR A 372 -23.29 6.11 15.92
C THR A 372 -23.23 4.70 15.32
N GLN A 373 -22.75 4.55 14.08
CA GLN A 373 -22.76 3.28 13.37
C GLN A 373 -21.45 2.53 13.57
N VAL A 374 -21.53 1.26 14.00
CA VAL A 374 -20.39 0.36 14.06
C VAL A 374 -20.15 -0.28 12.70
N TRP A 375 -18.93 -0.15 12.17
CA TRP A 375 -18.50 -0.71 10.90
C TRP A 375 -17.56 -1.91 11.06
N VAL A 376 -16.77 -1.90 12.13
CA VAL A 376 -15.91 -3.00 12.55
C VAL A 376 -16.12 -3.22 14.01
N LYS A 377 -16.25 -4.47 14.44
CA LYS A 377 -16.28 -4.87 15.84
C LYS A 377 -15.23 -5.94 16.08
N ASP A 378 -14.30 -5.64 16.99
CA ASP A 378 -13.26 -6.57 17.44
C ASP A 378 -12.50 -7.22 16.28
N GLY A 379 -12.12 -6.44 15.27
CA GLY A 379 -11.41 -6.92 14.08
C GLY A 379 -12.29 -7.52 12.97
N HIS A 380 -13.60 -7.59 13.17
CA HIS A 380 -14.54 -8.15 12.19
C HIS A 380 -15.41 -7.06 11.57
N LEU A 381 -15.49 -7.03 10.23
CA LEU A 381 -16.44 -6.17 9.55
C LEU A 381 -17.87 -6.52 9.99
N ILE A 382 -18.62 -5.52 10.41
CA ILE A 382 -20.07 -5.65 10.57
C ILE A 382 -20.66 -5.46 9.19
N THR A 383 -21.29 -6.50 8.66
CA THR A 383 -21.93 -6.43 7.35
C THR A 383 -23.02 -5.36 7.40
N PRO A 384 -23.00 -4.34 6.53
CA PRO A 384 -24.05 -3.32 6.50
C PRO A 384 -25.42 -3.88 6.14
#